data_AF-A0A935EJP3-F1
#
_entry.id   AF-A0A935EJP3-F1
#
_cell.length_a   1.000
_cell.length_b   1.000
_cell.length_c   1.000
_cell.angle_alpha   90.00
_cell.angle_beta   90.00
_cell.angle_gamma   90.00
#
_symmetry.space_group_name_H-M   'P 1'
#
loop_
_entity.id
_entity.type
_entity.pdbx_description
1 polymer ?
#
loop_
_entity_poly.entity_id
_entity_poly.type
_entity_poly.pdbx_seq_one_letter_code
_entity_poly.pdbx_strand_id
1 'polypeptide(L)'
;MKNIAEPILTKSGYQQVSEEYRPDVFGSAYSDFKFGAKKVRLIWDGKDGWGYAQIYLRSAANQPGDWQDIDCFLTEGDLESVPVNEGKINEFRIAVSDALKGEI
;
A
#
# COMPACT_ATOMS: atom_id res chain seq x y z
N MET A 1 0.47 13.26 -11.04
CA MET A 1 1.64 12.89 -10.20
C MET A 1 1.39 11.47 -9.71
N LYS A 2 2.09 10.47 -10.22
CA LYS A 2 1.74 9.04 -9.99
C LYS A 2 2.63 8.31 -8.99
N ASN A 3 3.48 9.01 -8.24
CA ASN A 3 4.58 8.33 -7.54
C ASN A 3 4.92 8.86 -6.13
N ILE A 4 3.98 9.53 -5.47
CA ILE A 4 4.25 10.14 -4.16
C ILE A 4 4.23 9.10 -3.02
N ALA A 5 3.49 7.99 -3.18
CA ALA A 5 3.44 6.94 -2.16
C ALA A 5 4.54 5.87 -2.30
N GLU A 6 5.10 5.66 -3.49
CA GLU A 6 6.22 4.73 -3.71
C GLU A 6 7.42 5.00 -2.75
N PRO A 7 7.85 6.25 -2.52
CA PRO A 7 8.86 6.59 -1.52
C PRO A 7 8.56 6.12 -0.09
N ILE A 8 7.29 5.91 0.28
CA ILE A 8 6.89 5.57 1.66
C ILE A 8 7.27 4.13 1.98
N LEU A 9 6.99 3.20 1.06
CA LEU A 9 7.30 1.78 1.24
C LEU A 9 8.73 1.45 0.83
N THR A 10 9.29 2.11 -0.18
CA THR A 10 10.70 1.92 -0.58
C THR A 10 11.68 2.34 0.52
N LYS A 11 11.42 3.44 1.23
CA LYS A 11 12.20 3.83 2.43
C LYS A 11 12.09 2.79 3.56
N SER A 12 11.04 1.99 3.57
CA SER A 12 10.81 0.91 4.53
C SER A 12 11.40 -0.44 4.06
N GLY A 13 12.13 -0.44 2.94
CA GLY A 13 12.81 -1.61 2.38
C GLY A 13 12.00 -2.43 1.38
N TYR A 14 10.75 -2.05 1.09
CA TYR A 14 9.93 -2.74 0.11
C TYR A 14 10.36 -2.39 -1.31
N GLN A 15 10.32 -3.37 -2.20
CA GLN A 15 10.61 -3.17 -3.61
C GLN A 15 9.32 -3.25 -4.41
N GLN A 16 9.06 -2.26 -5.26
CA GLN A 16 7.95 -2.34 -6.21
C GLN A 16 8.23 -3.44 -7.22
N VAL A 17 7.24 -4.31 -7.46
CA VAL A 17 7.34 -5.46 -8.38
C VAL A 17 6.42 -5.33 -9.57
N SER A 18 5.33 -4.56 -9.46
CA SER A 18 4.45 -4.23 -10.57
C SER A 18 3.72 -2.92 -10.32
N GLU A 19 3.24 -2.33 -11.42
CA GLU A 19 2.27 -1.25 -11.43
C GLU A 19 1.23 -1.58 -12.50
N GLU A 20 -0.03 -1.39 -12.17
CA GLU A 20 -1.13 -1.57 -13.11
C GLU A 20 -2.05 -0.37 -13.07
N TYR A 21 -2.38 0.14 -14.24
CA TYR A 21 -3.31 1.24 -14.42
C TYR A 21 -4.62 0.70 -15.02
N ARG A 22 -5.73 0.97 -14.33
CA ARG A 22 -7.09 0.52 -14.67
C ARG A 22 -7.99 1.74 -14.95
N PRO A 23 -7.82 2.39 -16.12
CA PRO A 23 -8.61 3.56 -16.48
C PRO A 23 -10.11 3.28 -16.55
N ASP A 24 -10.48 2.02 -16.83
CA ASP A 24 -11.84 1.50 -16.88
C ASP A 24 -12.50 1.36 -15.51
N VAL A 25 -11.73 1.35 -14.42
CA VAL A 25 -12.22 1.24 -13.04
C VAL A 25 -11.99 2.57 -12.34
N PHE A 26 -12.82 3.58 -12.62
CA PHE A 26 -12.74 4.92 -12.02
C PHE A 26 -11.38 5.62 -12.15
N GLY A 27 -10.56 5.24 -13.14
CA GLY A 27 -9.21 5.78 -13.25
C GLY A 27 -8.23 5.18 -12.23
N SER A 28 -8.55 4.07 -11.59
CA SER A 28 -7.73 3.49 -10.53
C SER A 28 -6.37 3.00 -11.02
N ALA A 29 -5.43 2.93 -10.11
CA ALA A 29 -4.14 2.28 -10.30
C ALA A 29 -3.82 1.46 -9.06
N TYR A 30 -2.96 0.46 -9.21
CA TYR A 30 -2.32 -0.14 -8.04
C TYR A 30 -0.87 -0.48 -8.32
N SER A 31 -0.09 -0.49 -7.24
CA SER A 31 1.33 -0.84 -7.26
C SER A 31 1.56 -1.96 -6.25
N ASP A 32 2.09 -3.08 -6.70
CA ASP A 32 2.46 -4.18 -5.80
C ASP A 32 3.92 -4.01 -5.35
N PHE A 33 4.14 -4.22 -4.07
CA PHE A 33 5.41 -4.13 -3.36
C PHE A 33 5.72 -5.45 -2.66
N LYS A 34 7.00 -5.77 -2.52
CA LYS A 34 7.48 -7.00 -1.90
C LYS A 34 8.60 -6.74 -0.91
N PHE A 35 8.57 -7.44 0.22
CA PHE A 35 9.66 -7.52 1.18
C PHE A 35 9.83 -8.97 1.65
N GLY A 36 10.85 -9.66 1.13
CA GLY A 36 11.03 -11.09 1.38
C GLY A 36 9.84 -11.93 0.87
N ALA A 37 9.16 -12.63 1.77
CA ALA A 37 8.00 -13.46 1.46
C ALA A 37 6.66 -12.69 1.39
N LYS A 38 6.65 -11.44 1.86
CA LYS A 38 5.48 -10.59 2.10
C LYS A 38 5.19 -9.73 0.88
N LYS A 39 3.90 -9.47 0.62
CA LYS A 39 3.46 -8.55 -0.44
C LYS A 39 2.49 -7.52 0.12
N VAL A 40 2.64 -6.30 -0.36
CA VAL A 40 1.78 -5.15 -0.05
C VAL A 40 1.32 -4.57 -1.38
N ARG A 41 0.06 -4.19 -1.49
CA ARG A 41 -0.48 -3.47 -2.64
C ARG A 41 -0.91 -2.10 -2.19
N LEU A 42 -0.48 -1.06 -2.90
CA LEU A 42 -1.03 0.28 -2.75
C LEU A 42 -2.02 0.53 -3.87
N ILE A 43 -3.22 0.99 -3.53
CA ILE A 43 -4.30 1.27 -4.46
C ILE A 43 -4.53 2.78 -4.50
N TRP A 44 -4.64 3.30 -5.71
CA TRP A 44 -5.09 4.63 -6.03
C TRP A 44 -6.47 4.51 -6.68
N ASP A 45 -7.49 5.13 -6.12
CA ASP A 45 -8.88 5.00 -6.60
C ASP A 45 -9.29 6.05 -7.65
N GLY A 46 -8.34 6.90 -8.05
CA GLY A 46 -8.54 7.91 -9.09
C GLY A 46 -9.18 9.22 -8.63
N LYS A 47 -9.63 9.33 -7.36
CA LYS A 47 -10.37 10.50 -6.89
C LYS A 47 -9.69 11.25 -5.75
N ASP A 48 -9.39 10.56 -4.65
CA ASP A 48 -9.01 11.24 -3.38
C ASP A 48 -7.61 10.83 -2.87
N GLY A 49 -6.89 9.95 -3.57
CA GLY A 49 -5.49 9.63 -3.30
C GLY A 49 -5.17 8.15 -3.17
N TRP A 50 -4.00 7.85 -2.57
CA TRP A 50 -3.47 6.51 -2.33
C TRP A 50 -4.19 5.84 -1.16
N GLY A 51 -5.48 5.63 -1.33
CA GLY A 51 -6.42 5.42 -0.24
C GLY A 51 -6.40 4.03 0.39
N TYR A 52 -5.74 3.03 -0.18
CA TYR A 52 -5.84 1.69 0.39
C TYR A 52 -4.52 0.93 0.25
N ALA A 53 -4.06 0.40 1.38
CA ALA A 53 -3.04 -0.63 1.39
C ALA A 53 -3.72 -1.97 1.60
N GLN A 54 -3.30 -2.99 0.85
CA GLN A 54 -3.67 -4.37 1.09
C GLN A 54 -2.42 -5.19 1.39
N ILE A 55 -2.53 -6.17 2.28
CA ILE A 55 -1.50 -7.19 2.47
C ILE A 55 -1.96 -8.51 1.87
N TYR A 56 -1.01 -9.26 1.31
CA TYR A 56 -1.30 -10.60 0.82
C TYR A 56 -1.13 -11.60 1.97
N LEU A 57 -2.23 -12.08 2.52
CA LEU A 57 -2.23 -13.12 3.54
C LEU A 57 -2.00 -14.48 2.89
N ARG A 58 -0.92 -15.17 3.25
CA ARG A 58 -0.75 -16.57 2.83
C ARG A 58 -1.76 -17.47 3.53
N SER A 59 -2.55 -18.21 2.77
CA SER A 59 -3.35 -19.31 3.35
C SER A 59 -2.43 -20.46 3.76
N ALA A 60 -2.72 -21.09 4.90
CA ALA A 60 -2.11 -22.36 5.27
C ALA A 60 -2.47 -23.43 4.21
N ALA A 61 -1.48 -24.25 3.85
CA ALA A 61 -1.57 -25.41 2.95
C ALA A 61 -2.24 -25.19 1.58
N ASN A 62 -1.41 -24.96 0.55
CA ASN A 62 -1.74 -25.13 -0.88
C ASN A 62 -2.93 -24.34 -1.46
N GLN A 63 -3.49 -23.37 -0.72
CA GLN A 63 -4.46 -22.43 -1.29
C GLN A 63 -3.78 -21.11 -1.68
N PRO A 64 -4.23 -20.45 -2.76
CA PRO A 64 -3.84 -19.08 -3.03
C PRO A 64 -4.22 -18.22 -1.82
N GLY A 65 -3.28 -17.41 -1.35
CA GLY A 65 -3.55 -16.39 -0.35
C GLY A 65 -4.51 -15.32 -0.87
N ASP A 66 -5.04 -14.53 0.04
CA ASP A 66 -6.01 -13.47 -0.25
C ASP A 66 -5.45 -12.09 0.07
N TRP A 67 -5.97 -11.06 -0.60
CA TRP A 67 -5.64 -9.67 -0.29
C TRP A 67 -6.58 -9.17 0.79
N GLN A 68 -6.01 -8.68 1.90
CA GLN A 68 -6.77 -8.08 2.99
C GLN A 68 -6.46 -6.58 3.07
N ASP A 69 -7.51 -5.78 3.15
CA ASP A 69 -7.40 -4.34 3.39
C ASP A 69 -6.77 -4.07 4.75
N ILE A 70 -5.87 -3.09 4.79
CA ILE A 70 -5.36 -2.51 6.01
C ILE A 70 -6.27 -1.34 6.36
N ASP A 71 -6.75 -1.29 7.60
CA ASP A 71 -7.62 -0.23 8.11
C ASP A 71 -6.83 1.06 8.39
N CYS A 72 -6.12 1.54 7.38
CA CYS A 72 -5.38 2.79 7.36
C CYS A 72 -5.26 3.31 5.92
N PHE A 73 -5.43 4.63 5.72
CA PHE A 73 -5.39 5.23 4.39
C PHE A 73 -4.66 6.57 4.37
N LEU A 74 -4.10 6.89 3.20
CA LEU A 74 -3.51 8.19 2.89
C LEU A 74 -4.24 8.82 1.71
N THR A 75 -4.57 10.09 1.81
CA THR A 75 -5.15 10.87 0.72
C THR A 75 -4.05 11.60 -0.04
N GLU A 76 -4.38 12.13 -1.22
CA GLU A 76 -3.45 12.95 -1.99
C GLU A 76 -2.99 14.18 -1.18
N GLY A 77 -3.93 14.83 -0.48
CA GLY A 77 -3.62 15.96 0.40
C GLY A 77 -2.68 15.61 1.57
N ASP A 78 -2.71 14.37 2.04
CA ASP A 78 -1.77 13.90 3.07
C ASP A 78 -0.32 13.85 2.54
N LEU A 79 -0.18 13.48 1.27
CA LEU A 79 1.11 13.29 0.60
C LEU A 79 1.68 14.58 0.01
N GLU A 80 0.83 15.47 -0.51
CA GLU A 80 1.25 16.78 -1.02
C GLU A 80 1.70 17.73 0.09
N SER A 81 1.15 17.56 1.30
CA SER A 81 1.46 18.40 2.45
C SER A 81 2.66 17.91 3.27
N VAL A 82 3.50 17.00 2.75
CA VAL A 82 4.76 16.62 3.41
C VAL A 82 5.65 17.86 3.50
N PRO A 83 6.09 18.32 4.70
CA PRO A 83 6.30 17.54 5.93
C PRO A 83 5.19 17.64 7.01
N VAL A 84 4.13 18.42 6.79
CA VAL A 84 3.07 18.69 7.79
C VAL A 84 2.39 17.41 8.29
N ASN A 85 2.29 16.38 7.44
CA ASN A 85 1.59 15.13 7.74
C ASN A 85 2.52 13.92 8.03
N GLU A 86 3.77 14.17 8.47
CA GLU A 86 4.71 13.09 8.83
C GLU A 86 4.15 12.09 9.86
N GLY A 87 3.34 12.57 10.83
CA GLY A 87 2.69 11.70 11.82
C GLY A 87 1.77 10.65 11.19
N LYS A 88 0.86 11.09 10.32
CA LYS A 88 -0.08 10.21 9.61
C LYS A 88 0.63 9.25 8.64
N ILE A 89 1.69 9.72 7.98
CA ILE A 89 2.54 8.87 7.13
C ILE A 89 3.25 7.80 7.96
N ASN A 90 3.69 8.15 9.17
CA ASN A 90 4.31 7.19 10.08
C ASN A 90 3.30 6.18 10.63
N GLU A 91 2.09 6.61 10.99
CA GLU A 91 0.98 5.71 11.37
C GLU A 91 0.66 4.71 10.26
N PHE A 92 0.59 5.16 9.02
CA PHE A 92 0.42 4.29 7.86
C PHE A 92 1.55 3.24 7.73
N ARG A 93 2.81 3.66 7.90
CA ARG A 93 3.95 2.73 7.88
C ARG A 93 3.87 1.70 9.01
N ILE A 94 3.47 2.12 10.20
CA ILE A 94 3.30 1.23 11.35
C ILE A 94 2.17 0.23 11.07
N ALA A 95 1.01 0.68 10.59
CA ALA A 95 -0.11 -0.18 10.26
C ALA A 95 0.26 -1.22 9.19
N VAL A 96 0.97 -0.82 8.13
CA VAL A 96 1.51 -1.77 7.14
C VAL A 96 2.48 -2.77 7.78
N SER A 97 3.38 -2.30 8.65
CA SER A 97 4.33 -3.17 9.34
C SER A 97 3.66 -4.18 10.28
N ASP A 98 2.64 -3.74 11.03
CA ASP A 98 1.95 -4.56 12.01
C ASP A 98 1.00 -5.56 11.37
N ALA A 99 0.28 -5.17 10.31
CA ALA A 99 -0.52 -6.08 9.51
C ALA A 99 0.32 -7.25 8.99
N LEU A 100 1.58 -6.97 8.63
CA LEU A 100 2.53 -7.98 8.19
C LEU A 100 3.19 -8.79 9.30
N LYS A 101 3.18 -8.34 10.57
CA LYS A 101 3.65 -9.14 11.72
C LYS A 101 2.58 -10.12 12.22
N GLY A 102 1.31 -9.84 11.93
CA GLY A 102 0.19 -10.73 12.25
C GLY A 102 0.16 -12.05 11.46
N GLU A 103 1.01 -12.20 10.44
CA GLU A 103 1.28 -13.50 9.79
C GLU A 103 2.16 -14.38 10.71
N ILE A 104 1.54 -15.07 11.68
CA ILE A 104 2.15 -16.18 12.45
C ILE A 104 1.39 -17.46 12.17
#